data_AF-A0A8F1B9Y1-F1
#
_entry.id   AF-A0A8F1B9Y1-F1
#
_cell.length_a   1.000
_cell.length_b   1.000
_cell.length_c   1.000
_cell.angle_alpha   90.00
_cell.angle_beta   90.00
_cell.angle_gamma   90.00
#
_symmetry.space_group_name_H-M   'P 1'
#
loop_
_entity.id
_entity.type
_entity.pdbx_description
1 polymer ?
#
loop_
_entity_poly.entity_id
_entity_poly.type
_entity_poly.pdbx_seq_one_letter_code
_entity_poly.pdbx_strand_id
1 'polypeptide(L)'
;MIFATLEHILTHISFSIISIVIPTHLMTLVYEIVGLCDSSEKGMIATFFCITGLLVTRWIYSGHVPLSDLYESLMFLSWSFSLIHIVPYFKNYKNFFSKITAPSAILTQGFATSGLLTKMHQSAILVPALQSRWLMMHVSMMLLSYAALLCGSLLSITLLVITFRRKIDIFGKTNNLLISSFSFDETQYVNFAFRNYHRYQLTQRLDYWSYRVIGLGFTLLTIGILSGAVWANEAWGSYWNWDPKETWAFITWTVFAIYLHTRTNKSFQGANSAIVASMGFLIIWICYFGVNLLGRGLHSYGSFTLNI
;
A
#
# COMPACT_ATOMS: atom_id res chain seq x y z
N MET A 1 13.29 -8.04 -30.44
CA MET A 1 14.18 -9.04 -29.80
C MET A 1 14.96 -8.45 -28.63
N ILE A 2 15.70 -7.34 -28.81
CA ILE A 2 16.52 -6.70 -27.75
C ILE A 2 15.70 -6.27 -26.52
N PHE A 3 14.53 -5.64 -26.72
CA PHE A 3 13.68 -5.20 -25.61
C PHE A 3 13.12 -6.36 -24.78
N ALA A 4 12.68 -7.45 -25.42
CA ALA A 4 12.20 -8.65 -24.72
C ALA A 4 13.31 -9.34 -23.93
N THR A 5 14.54 -9.38 -24.44
CA THR A 5 15.70 -9.93 -23.70
C THR A 5 16.07 -9.04 -22.51
N LEU A 6 16.03 -7.71 -22.68
CA LEU A 6 16.32 -6.76 -21.61
C LEU A 6 15.28 -6.85 -20.49
N GLU A 7 14.00 -6.96 -20.85
CA GLU A 7 12.90 -7.16 -19.90
C GLU A 7 13.13 -8.44 -19.10
N HIS A 8 13.38 -9.57 -19.76
CA HIS A 8 13.64 -10.84 -19.10
C HIS A 8 14.84 -10.76 -18.13
N ILE A 9 15.94 -10.12 -18.55
CA ILE A 9 17.12 -9.92 -17.69
C ILE A 9 16.75 -9.08 -16.45
N LEU A 10 16.07 -7.94 -16.64
CA LEU A 10 15.66 -7.07 -15.53
C LEU A 10 14.67 -7.77 -14.60
N THR A 11 13.71 -8.56 -15.11
CA THR A 11 12.79 -9.32 -14.26
C THR A 11 13.54 -10.34 -13.40
N HIS A 12 14.51 -11.07 -13.95
CA HIS A 12 15.30 -12.03 -13.18
C HIS A 12 16.23 -11.36 -12.16
N ILE A 13 16.83 -10.22 -12.51
CA ILE A 13 17.63 -9.42 -11.57
C ILE A 13 16.75 -8.93 -10.42
N SER A 14 15.59 -8.32 -10.71
CA SER A 14 14.67 -7.84 -9.67
C SER A 14 14.16 -8.97 -8.77
N PHE A 15 13.81 -10.12 -9.35
CA PHE A 15 13.38 -11.30 -8.61
C PHE A 15 14.52 -11.86 -7.73
N SER A 16 15.74 -11.92 -8.24
CA SER A 16 16.89 -12.39 -7.48
C SER A 16 17.19 -11.49 -6.29
N ILE A 17 17.15 -10.16 -6.48
CA ILE A 17 17.35 -9.21 -5.38
C ILE A 17 16.21 -9.34 -4.37
N ILE A 18 14.94 -9.39 -4.80
CA ILE A 18 13.81 -9.47 -3.86
C ILE A 18 13.81 -10.78 -3.06
N SER A 19 14.22 -11.89 -3.69
CA SER A 19 14.38 -13.19 -3.04
C SER A 19 15.43 -13.18 -1.93
N ILE A 20 16.45 -12.31 -2.02
CA ILE A 20 17.44 -12.08 -0.95
C ILE A 20 16.93 -11.06 0.08
N VAL A 21 16.19 -10.03 -0.36
CA VAL A 21 15.63 -8.99 0.53
C VAL A 21 14.57 -9.55 1.47
N ILE A 22 13.71 -10.47 1.02
CA ILE A 22 12.67 -11.11 1.86
C ILE A 22 13.26 -11.79 3.11
N PRO A 23 14.22 -12.75 3.01
CA PRO A 23 14.78 -13.43 4.16
C PRO A 23 15.64 -12.50 5.01
N THR A 24 16.37 -11.54 4.41
CA THR A 24 17.13 -10.55 5.20
C THR A 24 16.19 -9.66 6.02
N HIS A 25 15.08 -9.19 5.45
CA HIS A 25 14.07 -8.44 6.18
C HIS A 25 13.40 -9.29 7.27
N LEU A 26 13.06 -10.55 6.99
CA LEU A 26 12.51 -11.46 8.00
C LEU A 26 13.50 -11.65 9.16
N MET A 27 14.78 -11.83 8.85
CA MET A 27 15.84 -11.94 9.85
C MET A 27 16.00 -10.65 10.66
N THR A 28 15.86 -9.46 10.06
CA THR A 28 15.89 -8.20 10.84
C THR A 28 14.70 -8.04 11.79
N LEU A 29 13.57 -8.68 11.49
CA LEU A 29 12.39 -8.67 12.36
C LEU A 29 12.61 -9.57 13.58
N VAL A 30 13.37 -10.67 13.42
CA VAL A 30 13.69 -11.62 14.49
C VAL A 30 14.93 -11.18 15.29
N TYR A 31 15.98 -10.73 14.59
CA TYR A 31 17.26 -10.32 15.14
C TYR A 31 17.51 -8.85 14.76
N GLU A 32 17.53 -7.93 15.74
CA GLU A 32 17.79 -6.50 15.50
C GLU A 32 19.28 -6.21 15.18
N ILE A 33 19.80 -6.81 14.11
CA ILE A 33 21.17 -6.62 13.64
C ILE A 33 21.19 -5.42 12.68
N VAL A 34 21.81 -4.32 13.11
CA VAL A 34 21.84 -3.03 12.38
C VAL A 34 22.36 -3.18 10.95
N GLY A 35 23.41 -3.99 10.72
CA GLY A 35 23.99 -4.18 9.38
C GLY A 35 23.06 -4.85 8.37
N LEU A 36 22.13 -5.70 8.83
CA LEU A 36 21.15 -6.36 7.96
C LEU A 36 20.02 -5.40 7.55
N CYS A 37 19.64 -4.45 8.41
CA CYS A 37 18.67 -3.40 8.09
C CYS A 37 19.17 -2.53 6.94
N ASP A 38 20.41 -2.03 7.03
CA ASP A 38 20.99 -1.18 5.98
C ASP A 38 21.15 -1.92 4.64
N SER A 39 21.39 -3.23 4.69
CA SER A 39 21.46 -4.09 3.50
C SER A 39 20.08 -4.26 2.85
N SER A 40 19.03 -4.52 3.64
CA SER A 40 17.66 -4.68 3.16
C SER A 40 17.15 -3.39 2.47
N GLU A 41 17.39 -2.23 3.08
CA GLU A 41 17.05 -0.91 2.53
C GLU A 41 17.73 -0.65 1.17
N LYS A 42 19.04 -0.93 1.07
CA LYS A 42 19.79 -0.80 -0.18
C LYS A 42 19.24 -1.75 -1.25
N GLY A 43 18.87 -2.97 -0.86
CA GLY A 43 18.21 -3.93 -1.74
C GLY A 43 16.90 -3.39 -2.31
N MET A 44 16.04 -2.81 -1.45
CA MET A 44 14.77 -2.20 -1.88
C MET A 44 14.96 -0.99 -2.81
N ILE A 45 15.99 -0.17 -2.59
CA ILE A 45 16.33 0.93 -3.50
C ILE A 45 16.81 0.38 -4.86
N ALA A 46 17.65 -0.65 -4.85
CA ALA A 46 18.12 -1.29 -6.08
C ALA A 46 16.95 -1.92 -6.87
N THR A 47 16.00 -2.57 -6.19
CA THR A 47 14.85 -3.16 -6.85
C THR A 47 13.90 -2.10 -7.41
N PHE A 48 13.75 -0.94 -6.76
CA PHE A 48 13.01 0.20 -7.30
C PHE A 48 13.59 0.66 -8.64
N PHE A 49 14.91 0.84 -8.73
CA PHE A 49 15.55 1.22 -9.99
C PHE A 49 15.35 0.15 -11.08
N CYS A 50 15.40 -1.13 -10.71
CA CYS A 50 15.15 -2.22 -11.66
C CYS A 50 13.71 -2.19 -12.20
N ILE A 51 12.72 -1.99 -11.34
CA ILE A 51 11.31 -1.84 -11.77
C ILE A 51 11.09 -0.58 -12.60
N THR A 52 11.74 0.54 -12.26
CA THR A 52 11.66 1.74 -13.12
C THR A 52 12.20 1.45 -14.51
N GLY A 53 13.32 0.71 -14.61
CA GLY A 53 13.87 0.26 -15.88
C GLY A 53 12.86 -0.58 -16.66
N LEU A 54 12.22 -1.56 -16.00
CA LEU A 54 11.19 -2.41 -16.61
C LEU A 54 10.02 -1.61 -17.19
N LEU A 55 9.44 -0.70 -16.38
CA LEU A 55 8.32 0.13 -16.81
C LEU A 55 8.70 1.04 -17.98
N VAL A 56 9.90 1.65 -17.95
CA VAL A 56 10.40 2.50 -19.04
C VAL A 56 10.64 1.69 -20.31
N THR A 57 11.26 0.50 -20.20
CA THR A 57 11.49 -0.37 -21.36
C THR A 57 10.18 -0.82 -22.00
N ARG A 58 9.15 -1.13 -21.19
CA ARG A 58 7.82 -1.50 -21.69
C ARG A 58 7.12 -0.31 -22.33
N TRP A 59 7.19 0.88 -21.74
CA TRP A 59 6.61 2.09 -22.33
C TRP A 59 7.21 2.36 -23.71
N ILE A 60 8.53 2.29 -23.86
CA ILE A 60 9.19 2.51 -25.17
C ILE A 60 8.73 1.44 -26.20
N TYR A 61 8.55 0.20 -25.76
CA TYR A 61 8.16 -0.91 -26.65
C TYR A 61 6.68 -0.87 -27.08
N SER A 62 5.77 -0.59 -26.15
CA SER A 62 4.32 -0.58 -26.42
C SER A 62 3.80 0.75 -26.96
N GLY A 63 4.58 1.83 -26.84
CA GLY A 63 4.17 3.19 -27.24
C GLY A 63 3.13 3.83 -26.33
N HIS A 64 2.72 3.15 -25.25
CA HIS A 64 1.79 3.62 -24.23
C HIS A 64 2.30 3.29 -22.83
N VAL A 65 1.75 3.92 -21.79
CA VAL A 65 2.13 3.58 -20.41
C VAL A 65 1.66 2.15 -20.09
N PRO A 66 2.51 1.28 -19.52
CA PRO A 66 2.17 -0.12 -19.23
C PRO A 66 1.18 -0.21 -18.06
N LEU A 67 -0.12 -0.14 -18.37
CA LEU A 67 -1.24 -0.21 -17.43
C LEU A 67 -2.40 -1.07 -17.99
N SER A 68 -2.14 -1.81 -19.07
CA SER A 68 -3.20 -2.43 -19.88
C SER A 68 -3.71 -3.75 -19.33
N ASP A 69 -2.85 -4.50 -18.64
CA ASP A 69 -3.16 -5.80 -18.05
C ASP A 69 -2.95 -5.79 -16.53
N LEU A 70 -3.53 -6.76 -15.82
CA LEU A 70 -3.38 -6.97 -14.38
C LEU A 70 -1.90 -7.10 -13.99
N TYR A 71 -1.08 -7.74 -14.84
CA TYR A 71 0.36 -7.82 -14.61
C TYR A 71 1.02 -6.44 -14.61
N GLU A 72 0.73 -5.64 -15.63
CA GLU A 72 1.30 -4.29 -15.77
C GLU A 72 0.81 -3.36 -14.66
N SER A 73 -0.47 -3.43 -14.31
CA SER A 73 -1.05 -2.66 -13.21
C SER A 73 -0.44 -3.04 -11.86
N LEU A 74 -0.14 -4.33 -11.63
CA LEU A 74 0.48 -4.80 -10.40
C LEU A 74 1.97 -4.42 -10.32
N MET A 75 2.69 -4.42 -11.44
CA MET A 75 4.03 -3.85 -11.53
C MET A 75 4.03 -2.35 -11.19
N PHE A 76 3.09 -1.58 -11.75
CA PHE A 76 2.95 -0.16 -11.45
C PHE A 76 2.53 0.10 -9.98
N LEU A 77 1.68 -0.75 -9.41
CA LEU A 77 1.33 -0.70 -8.00
C LEU A 77 2.54 -0.96 -7.10
N SER A 78 3.37 -1.96 -7.42
CA SER A 78 4.61 -2.26 -6.67
C SER A 78 5.63 -1.12 -6.76
N TRP A 79 5.73 -0.47 -7.94
CA TRP A 79 6.52 0.74 -8.14
C TRP A 79 6.03 1.90 -7.26
N SER A 80 4.71 2.07 -7.14
CA SER A 80 4.11 3.10 -6.29
C SER A 80 4.39 2.85 -4.79
N PHE A 81 4.32 1.60 -4.33
CA PHE A 81 4.68 1.24 -2.94
C PHE A 81 6.15 1.51 -2.63
N SER A 82 7.05 1.11 -3.53
CA SER A 82 8.48 1.34 -3.35
C SER A 82 8.83 2.84 -3.38
N LEU A 83 8.15 3.64 -4.21
CA LEU A 83 8.28 5.11 -4.18
C LEU A 83 7.89 5.68 -2.81
N ILE A 84 6.74 5.29 -2.27
CA ILE A 84 6.25 5.78 -0.96
C ILE A 84 7.20 5.37 0.16
N HIS A 85 7.82 4.19 0.07
CA HIS A 85 8.80 3.70 1.03
C HIS A 85 10.14 4.48 0.99
N ILE A 86 10.63 4.83 -0.21
CA ILE A 86 11.91 5.50 -0.42
C ILE A 86 11.87 7.00 -0.06
N VAL A 87 10.74 7.69 -0.26
CA VAL A 87 10.64 9.14 0.01
C VAL A 87 11.02 9.53 1.47
N PRO A 88 10.54 8.83 2.52
CA PRO A 88 10.96 9.04 3.90
C PRO A 88 12.42 8.70 4.19
N TYR A 89 12.99 7.73 3.46
CA TYR A 89 14.39 7.30 3.61
C TYR A 89 15.34 8.48 3.36
N PHE A 90 15.10 9.25 2.29
CA PHE A 90 15.87 10.46 1.96
C PHE A 90 15.70 11.61 2.96
N LYS A 91 14.60 11.65 3.71
CA LYS A 91 14.33 12.69 4.72
C LYS A 91 14.83 12.33 6.13
N ASN A 92 15.70 11.31 6.26
CA ASN A 92 16.27 10.83 7.52
C ASN A 92 15.25 10.33 8.57
N TYR A 93 14.02 9.98 8.17
CA TYR A 93 13.03 9.33 9.06
C TYR A 93 13.24 7.81 9.12
N LYS A 94 14.49 7.38 9.29
CA LYS A 94 15.01 6.07 8.83
C LYS A 94 14.32 4.84 9.42
N ASN A 95 13.87 4.85 10.68
CA ASN A 95 13.74 3.55 11.37
C ASN A 95 12.32 3.00 11.52
N PHE A 96 11.30 3.84 11.64
CA PHE A 96 9.97 3.35 12.02
C PHE A 96 8.99 3.30 10.84
N PHE A 97 9.03 4.31 9.98
CA PHE A 97 8.18 4.35 8.79
C PHE A 97 8.57 3.27 7.79
N SER A 98 9.88 3.05 7.61
CA SER A 98 10.39 1.98 6.76
C SER A 98 9.91 0.60 7.23
N LYS A 99 10.10 0.25 8.51
CA LYS A 99 9.68 -1.05 9.08
C LYS A 99 8.21 -1.39 8.83
N ILE A 100 7.33 -0.39 8.77
CA ILE A 100 5.89 -0.58 8.54
C ILE A 100 5.56 -0.73 7.06
N THR A 101 6.25 0.02 6.19
CA THR A 101 5.94 0.10 4.76
C THR A 101 6.71 -0.92 3.92
N ALA A 102 7.85 -1.39 4.43
CA ALA A 102 8.70 -2.39 3.76
C ALA A 102 7.97 -3.70 3.45
N PRO A 103 7.18 -4.31 4.38
CA PRO A 103 6.45 -5.54 4.06
C PRO A 103 5.49 -5.39 2.88
N SER A 104 4.78 -4.26 2.75
CA SER A 104 3.88 -4.02 1.62
C SER A 104 4.62 -3.91 0.28
N ALA A 105 5.76 -3.22 0.26
CA ALA A 105 6.57 -3.09 -0.95
C ALA A 105 7.21 -4.43 -1.35
N ILE A 106 7.79 -5.15 -0.38
CA ILE A 106 8.46 -6.44 -0.62
C ILE A 106 7.47 -7.50 -1.09
N LEU A 107 6.29 -7.61 -0.47
CA LEU A 107 5.28 -8.61 -0.86
C LEU A 107 4.72 -8.34 -2.25
N THR A 108 4.37 -7.08 -2.56
CA THR A 108 3.83 -6.72 -3.88
C THR A 108 4.88 -6.88 -4.97
N GLN A 109 6.13 -6.52 -4.70
CA GLN A 109 7.25 -6.70 -5.62
C GLN A 109 7.61 -8.17 -5.83
N GLY A 110 7.66 -8.96 -4.75
CA GLY A 110 7.84 -10.41 -4.82
C GLY A 110 6.76 -11.06 -5.68
N PHE A 111 5.49 -10.71 -5.45
CA PHE A 111 4.39 -11.22 -6.26
C PHE A 111 4.49 -10.81 -7.73
N ALA A 112 4.80 -9.53 -8.02
CA ALA A 112 4.94 -9.00 -9.37
C ALA A 112 6.06 -9.70 -10.17
N THR A 113 7.19 -9.95 -9.52
CA THR A 113 8.40 -10.51 -10.15
C THR A 113 8.45 -12.03 -10.16
N SER A 114 7.64 -12.71 -9.33
CA SER A 114 7.65 -14.18 -9.16
C SER A 114 7.30 -15.02 -10.39
N GLY A 115 6.87 -14.38 -11.48
CA GLY A 115 6.46 -15.07 -12.70
C GLY A 115 5.14 -15.83 -12.57
N LEU A 116 4.48 -15.83 -11.40
CA LEU A 116 3.19 -16.50 -11.18
C LEU A 116 2.11 -15.98 -12.15
N LEU A 117 2.21 -14.71 -12.54
CA LEU A 117 1.30 -14.05 -13.50
C LEU A 117 1.74 -14.18 -14.97
N THR A 118 2.81 -14.90 -15.29
CA THR A 118 3.32 -15.02 -16.67
C THR A 118 2.35 -15.74 -17.61
N LYS A 119 1.43 -16.55 -17.09
CA LYS A 119 0.34 -17.14 -17.92
C LYS A 119 -0.67 -16.11 -18.43
N MET A 120 -0.66 -14.88 -17.90
CA MET A 120 -1.53 -13.78 -18.34
C MET A 120 -0.82 -12.85 -19.36
N HIS A 121 0.40 -13.16 -19.81
CA HIS A 121 1.21 -12.36 -20.76
C HIS A 121 0.64 -12.19 -22.17
N GLN A 122 -0.59 -12.62 -22.44
CA GLN A 122 -1.21 -12.32 -23.72
C GLN A 122 -1.63 -10.86 -23.71
N SER A 123 -0.80 -10.04 -24.35
CA SER A 123 -1.12 -8.73 -24.90
C SER A 123 -2.33 -8.89 -25.81
N ALA A 124 -3.51 -8.95 -25.20
CA ALA A 124 -4.77 -8.84 -25.91
C ALA A 124 -4.72 -7.49 -26.62
N ILE A 125 -4.98 -7.51 -27.92
CA ILE A 125 -5.13 -6.33 -28.77
C ILE A 125 -5.98 -5.33 -27.99
N LEU A 126 -5.41 -4.16 -27.67
CA LEU A 126 -6.09 -3.17 -26.84
C LEU A 126 -7.45 -2.87 -27.48
N VAL A 127 -8.52 -3.17 -26.73
CA VAL A 127 -9.88 -2.77 -27.10
C VAL A 127 -9.85 -1.26 -27.37
N PRO A 128 -10.48 -0.73 -28.44
CA PRO A 128 -10.38 0.68 -28.83
C PRO A 128 -10.62 1.70 -27.71
N ALA A 129 -11.43 1.35 -26.70
CA ALA A 129 -11.67 2.16 -25.51
C ALA A 129 -10.39 2.44 -24.66
N LEU A 130 -9.34 1.62 -24.78
CA LEU A 130 -8.09 1.73 -24.03
C LEU A 130 -7.07 2.73 -24.64
N GLN A 131 -7.40 3.35 -25.78
CA GLN A 131 -6.49 4.27 -26.48
C GLN A 131 -6.63 5.75 -26.06
N SER A 132 -7.58 6.06 -25.19
CA SER A 132 -7.80 7.45 -24.75
C SER A 132 -6.76 7.90 -23.72
N ARG A 133 -6.41 9.19 -23.75
CA ARG A 133 -5.51 9.80 -22.75
C ARG A 133 -6.15 9.83 -21.36
N TRP A 134 -7.48 9.87 -21.30
CA TRP A 134 -8.24 9.86 -20.05
C TRP A 134 -8.11 8.55 -19.29
N LEU A 135 -8.07 7.41 -19.99
CA LEU A 135 -7.85 6.13 -19.32
C LEU A 135 -6.48 6.07 -18.64
N MET A 136 -5.43 6.55 -19.31
CA MET A 136 -4.09 6.57 -18.72
C MET A 136 -4.04 7.41 -17.46
N MET A 137 -4.69 8.59 -17.47
CA MET A 137 -4.81 9.42 -16.28
C MET A 137 -5.62 8.72 -15.18
N HIS A 138 -6.77 8.14 -15.53
CA HIS A 138 -7.63 7.41 -14.61
C HIS A 138 -6.87 6.28 -13.90
N VAL A 139 -6.33 5.32 -14.66
CA VAL A 139 -5.72 4.11 -14.09
C VAL A 139 -4.46 4.45 -13.29
N SER A 140 -3.61 5.36 -13.78
CA SER A 140 -2.40 5.76 -13.05
C SER A 140 -2.72 6.45 -11.73
N MET A 141 -3.69 7.38 -11.71
CA MET A 141 -4.11 8.08 -10.49
C MET A 141 -4.79 7.11 -9.51
N MET A 142 -5.60 6.16 -10.00
CA MET A 142 -6.22 5.14 -9.16
C MET A 142 -5.16 4.26 -8.48
N LEU A 143 -4.17 3.73 -9.22
CA LEU A 143 -3.13 2.88 -8.64
C LEU A 143 -2.22 3.63 -7.65
N LEU A 144 -1.84 4.86 -7.97
CA LEU A 144 -1.05 5.70 -7.08
C LEU A 144 -1.84 6.04 -5.80
N SER A 145 -3.16 6.29 -5.94
CA SER A 145 -4.05 6.52 -4.81
C SER A 145 -4.15 5.29 -3.90
N TYR A 146 -4.29 4.09 -4.46
CA TYR A 146 -4.40 2.85 -3.70
C TYR A 146 -3.11 2.56 -2.94
N ALA A 147 -1.94 2.74 -3.55
CA ALA A 147 -0.67 2.59 -2.85
C ALA A 147 -0.55 3.56 -1.65
N ALA A 148 -0.93 4.83 -1.84
CA ALA A 148 -0.93 5.82 -0.78
C ALA A 148 -1.93 5.47 0.33
N LEU A 149 -3.19 5.14 -0.01
CA LEU A 149 -4.21 4.79 0.97
C LEU A 149 -3.88 3.50 1.74
N LEU A 150 -3.32 2.48 1.09
CA LEU A 150 -2.86 1.24 1.74
C LEU A 150 -1.68 1.52 2.69
N CYS A 151 -0.70 2.30 2.27
CA CYS A 151 0.42 2.70 3.13
C CYS A 151 -0.05 3.53 4.33
N GLY A 152 -0.91 4.53 4.09
CA GLY A 152 -1.47 5.39 5.12
C GLY A 152 -2.33 4.63 6.14
N SER A 153 -3.11 3.65 5.68
CA SER A 153 -3.92 2.79 6.55
C SER A 153 -3.07 1.78 7.34
N LEU A 154 -1.96 1.26 6.79
CA LEU A 154 -0.99 0.47 7.57
C LEU A 154 -0.43 1.25 8.76
N LEU A 155 -0.09 2.54 8.58
CA LEU A 155 0.33 3.41 9.69
C LEU A 155 -0.77 3.56 10.74
N SER A 156 -2.04 3.69 10.32
CA SER A 156 -3.18 3.71 11.25
C SER A 156 -3.39 2.37 11.98
N ILE A 157 -3.22 1.24 11.30
CA ILE A 157 -3.31 -0.10 11.91
C ILE A 157 -2.22 -0.26 12.99
N THR A 158 -0.99 0.18 12.72
CA THR A 158 0.07 0.10 13.73
C THR A 158 -0.22 1.00 14.95
N LEU A 159 -0.82 2.17 14.75
CA LEU A 159 -1.33 3.00 15.84
C LEU A 159 -2.39 2.26 16.65
N LEU A 160 -3.34 1.59 15.98
CA LEU A 160 -4.37 0.79 16.64
C LEU A 160 -3.76 -0.33 17.49
N VAL A 161 -2.78 -1.07 16.96
CA VAL A 161 -2.09 -2.15 17.68
C VAL A 161 -1.36 -1.63 18.91
N ILE A 162 -0.66 -0.48 18.81
CA ILE A 162 0.04 0.13 19.94
C ILE A 162 -0.95 0.61 21.01
N THR A 163 -2.05 1.24 20.61
CA THR A 163 -3.07 1.76 21.54
C THR A 163 -3.85 0.64 22.23
N PHE A 164 -4.15 -0.46 21.53
CA PHE A 164 -4.81 -1.63 22.11
C PHE A 164 -3.91 -2.37 23.09
N ARG A 165 -2.62 -2.57 22.75
CA ARG A 165 -1.64 -3.17 23.68
C ARG A 165 -1.53 -2.37 24.99
N ARG A 166 -1.55 -1.04 24.92
CA ARG A 166 -1.58 -0.17 26.11
C ARG A 166 -2.80 -0.44 26.99
N LYS A 167 -3.98 -0.61 26.41
CA LYS A 167 -5.22 -0.87 27.17
C LYS A 167 -5.14 -2.20 27.92
N ILE A 168 -4.56 -3.22 27.28
CA ILE A 168 -4.30 -4.53 27.90
C ILE A 168 -3.27 -4.41 29.03
N ASP A 169 -2.14 -3.73 28.81
CA ASP A 169 -1.09 -3.54 29.82
C ASP A 169 -1.63 -2.84 31.07
N ILE A 170 -2.44 -1.79 30.90
CA ILE A 170 -3.07 -1.06 32.01
C ILE A 170 -4.04 -1.98 32.76
N PHE A 171 -4.91 -2.69 32.04
CA PHE A 171 -5.90 -3.59 32.65
C PHE A 171 -5.25 -4.74 33.43
N GLY A 172 -4.19 -5.34 32.89
CA GLY A 172 -3.40 -6.37 33.58
C GLY A 172 -2.67 -5.83 34.82
N LYS A 173 -2.15 -4.60 34.77
CA LYS A 173 -1.47 -3.98 35.92
C LYS A 173 -2.44 -3.59 37.04
N THR A 174 -3.68 -3.18 36.74
CA THR A 174 -4.71 -2.94 37.77
C THR A 174 -5.05 -4.19 38.57
N ASN A 175 -5.09 -5.36 37.93
CA ASN A 175 -5.37 -6.63 38.63
C ASN A 175 -4.21 -7.05 39.54
N ASN A 176 -2.96 -6.80 39.14
CA ASN A 176 -1.79 -7.09 39.98
C ASN A 176 -1.56 -6.02 41.07
N LEU A 177 -1.90 -4.75 40.83
CA LEU A 177 -1.79 -3.68 41.83
C LEU A 177 -2.74 -3.86 43.01
N LEU A 178 -3.89 -4.52 42.81
CA LEU A 178 -4.76 -4.95 43.91
C LEU A 178 -4.13 -6.05 44.78
N ILE A 179 -3.12 -6.77 44.27
CA ILE A 179 -2.43 -7.87 44.97
C ILE A 179 -1.10 -7.39 45.59
N SER A 180 -0.45 -6.36 45.04
CA SER A 180 0.94 -5.98 45.35
C SER A 180 1.10 -4.64 46.08
N SER A 181 0.18 -4.25 46.97
CA SER A 181 0.11 -2.90 47.56
C SER A 181 1.29 -2.49 48.48
N PHE A 182 2.48 -3.11 48.39
CA PHE A 182 3.50 -3.01 49.46
C PHE A 182 4.96 -2.77 49.09
N SER A 183 5.32 -2.39 47.86
CA SER A 183 6.69 -1.87 47.60
C SER A 183 6.75 -1.03 46.34
N PHE A 184 6.81 0.29 46.51
CA PHE A 184 6.87 1.26 45.42
C PHE A 184 8.31 1.73 45.24
N ASP A 185 9.02 1.14 44.28
CA ASP A 185 10.39 1.49 43.94
C ASP A 185 10.39 2.73 43.00
N GLU A 186 10.97 3.86 43.42
CA GLU A 186 10.98 5.13 42.67
C GLU A 186 11.61 5.00 41.27
N THR A 187 12.59 4.10 41.12
CA THR A 187 13.27 3.82 39.84
C THR A 187 12.33 3.24 38.77
N GLN A 188 11.29 2.51 39.18
CA GLN A 188 10.30 1.92 38.27
C GLN A 188 9.33 2.98 37.73
N TYR A 189 9.08 4.04 38.48
CA TYR A 189 8.16 5.13 38.10
C TYR A 189 8.75 6.02 37.01
N VAL A 190 10.04 6.39 37.14
CA VAL A 190 10.75 7.20 36.14
C VAL A 190 10.85 6.48 34.79
N ASN A 191 11.19 5.18 34.81
CA ASN A 191 11.23 4.36 33.60
C ASN A 191 9.85 4.20 32.94
N PHE A 192 8.77 4.11 33.72
CA PHE A 192 7.41 4.03 33.21
C PHE A 192 6.97 5.35 32.53
N ALA A 193 7.29 6.50 33.14
CA ALA A 193 7.00 7.81 32.58
C ALA A 193 7.77 8.06 31.27
N PHE A 194 9.07 7.75 31.24
CA PHE A 194 9.90 7.89 30.04
C PHE A 194 9.42 7.00 28.88
N ARG A 195 9.05 5.74 29.17
CA ARG A 195 8.49 4.82 28.18
C ARG A 195 7.16 5.31 27.63
N ASN A 196 6.31 5.90 28.46
CA ASN A 196 5.04 6.48 28.02
C ASN A 196 5.24 7.73 27.16
N TYR A 197 6.23 8.56 27.47
CA TYR A 197 6.58 9.75 26.69
C TYR A 197 7.02 9.38 25.26
N HIS A 198 7.98 8.45 25.11
CA HIS A 198 8.42 8.01 23.78
C HIS A 198 7.30 7.35 22.97
N ARG A 199 6.46 6.52 23.60
CA ARG A 199 5.31 5.91 22.94
C ARG A 199 4.28 6.95 22.50
N TYR A 200 4.01 7.95 23.32
CA TYR A 200 3.12 9.05 22.97
C TYR A 200 3.63 9.80 21.73
N GLN A 201 4.91 10.18 21.74
CA GLN A 201 5.56 10.84 20.60
C GLN A 201 5.50 9.97 19.33
N LEU A 202 5.68 8.66 19.46
CA LEU A 202 5.56 7.72 18.34
C LEU A 202 4.12 7.66 17.78
N THR A 203 3.12 7.54 18.65
CA THR A 203 1.71 7.49 18.23
C THR A 203 1.28 8.77 17.53
N GLN A 204 1.72 9.94 18.00
CA GLN A 204 1.45 11.22 17.34
C GLN A 204 2.10 11.31 15.95
N ARG A 205 3.37 10.85 15.83
CA ARG A 205 4.07 10.82 14.54
C ARG A 205 3.36 9.89 13.55
N LEU A 206 2.97 8.70 14.00
CA LEU A 206 2.21 7.74 13.20
C LEU A 206 0.89 8.34 12.70
N ASP A 207 0.14 8.94 13.61
CA ASP A 207 -1.15 9.55 13.34
C ASP A 207 -1.03 10.70 12.32
N TYR A 208 -0.02 11.54 12.49
CA TYR A 208 0.28 12.66 11.60
C TYR A 208 0.67 12.20 10.18
N TRP A 209 1.58 11.23 10.07
CA TRP A 209 1.99 10.69 8.78
C TRP A 209 0.87 9.93 8.09
N SER A 210 0.10 9.14 8.85
CA SER A 210 -1.09 8.44 8.34
C SER A 210 -2.08 9.43 7.74
N TYR A 211 -2.44 10.49 8.46
CA TYR A 211 -3.34 11.53 7.97
C TYR A 211 -2.85 12.19 6.68
N ARG A 212 -1.55 12.53 6.60
CA ARG A 212 -0.97 13.15 5.40
C ARG A 212 -0.97 12.23 4.19
N VAL A 213 -0.56 10.97 4.39
CA VAL A 213 -0.48 9.99 3.30
C VAL A 213 -1.89 9.62 2.83
N ILE A 214 -2.85 9.42 3.75
CA ILE A 214 -4.26 9.18 3.39
C ILE A 214 -4.87 10.39 2.69
N GLY A 215 -4.59 11.62 3.15
CA GLY A 215 -5.06 12.83 2.49
C GLY A 215 -4.56 12.94 1.05
N LEU A 216 -3.27 12.67 0.81
CA LEU A 216 -2.73 12.59 -0.56
C LEU A 216 -3.40 11.50 -1.38
N GLY A 217 -3.54 10.29 -0.83
CA GLY A 217 -4.24 9.19 -1.50
C GLY A 217 -5.68 9.54 -1.86
N PHE A 218 -6.42 10.19 -0.97
CA PHE A 218 -7.81 10.60 -1.21
C PHE A 218 -7.94 11.65 -2.32
N THR A 219 -7.02 12.61 -2.40
CA THR A 219 -7.00 13.58 -3.51
C THR A 219 -6.78 12.90 -4.86
N LEU A 220 -5.82 11.97 -4.92
CA LEU A 220 -5.53 11.19 -6.13
C LEU A 220 -6.70 10.27 -6.50
N LEU A 221 -7.34 9.65 -5.50
CA LEU A 221 -8.53 8.81 -5.71
C LEU A 221 -9.67 9.62 -6.32
N THR A 222 -9.90 10.84 -5.82
CA THR A 222 -10.95 11.72 -6.34
C THR A 222 -10.67 12.11 -7.80
N ILE A 223 -9.42 12.48 -8.12
CA ILE A 223 -9.00 12.76 -9.51
C ILE A 223 -9.16 11.50 -10.39
N GLY A 224 -8.81 10.33 -9.86
CA GLY A 224 -8.99 9.05 -10.52
C GLY A 224 -10.46 8.77 -10.85
N ILE A 225 -11.37 8.87 -9.88
CA ILE A 225 -12.81 8.64 -10.11
C ILE A 225 -13.39 9.64 -11.11
N LEU A 226 -13.04 10.93 -11.00
CA LEU A 226 -13.53 11.97 -11.92
C LEU A 226 -13.04 11.74 -13.36
N SER A 227 -11.75 11.44 -13.54
CA SER A 227 -11.21 11.11 -14.87
C SER A 227 -11.77 9.79 -15.42
N GLY A 228 -12.10 8.84 -14.54
CA GLY A 228 -12.79 7.59 -14.89
C GLY A 228 -14.20 7.83 -15.42
N ALA A 229 -14.97 8.72 -14.80
CA ALA A 229 -16.30 9.07 -15.27
C ALA A 229 -16.28 9.73 -16.65
N VAL A 230 -15.32 10.63 -16.89
CA VAL A 230 -15.12 11.25 -18.22
C VAL A 230 -14.78 10.19 -19.27
N TRP A 231 -13.87 9.27 -18.93
CA TRP A 231 -13.51 8.16 -19.80
C TRP A 231 -14.70 7.23 -20.09
N ALA A 232 -15.50 6.88 -19.08
CA ALA A 232 -16.67 6.02 -19.23
C ALA A 232 -17.68 6.62 -20.21
N ASN A 233 -17.87 7.94 -20.18
CA ASN A 233 -18.73 8.63 -21.13
C ASN A 233 -18.18 8.57 -22.57
N GLU A 234 -16.86 8.72 -22.76
CA GLU A 234 -16.23 8.56 -24.08
C GLU A 234 -16.31 7.12 -24.60
N ALA A 235 -16.16 6.12 -23.72
CA ALA A 235 -16.10 4.72 -24.10
C ALA A 235 -17.48 4.06 -24.28
N TRP A 236 -18.43 4.39 -23.40
CA TRP A 236 -19.73 3.70 -23.28
C TRP A 236 -20.94 4.63 -23.39
N GLY A 237 -20.73 5.95 -23.54
CA GLY A 237 -21.80 6.94 -23.64
C GLY A 237 -22.53 7.23 -22.32
N SER A 238 -21.99 6.77 -21.19
CA SER A 238 -22.52 7.01 -19.83
C SER A 238 -21.39 7.26 -18.85
N TYR A 239 -21.57 8.20 -17.93
CA TYR A 239 -20.57 8.55 -16.91
C TYR A 239 -20.42 7.50 -15.79
N TRP A 240 -21.43 6.68 -15.56
CA TRP A 240 -21.47 5.72 -14.46
C TRP A 240 -22.50 4.63 -14.74
N ASN A 241 -22.10 3.37 -14.62
CA ASN A 241 -22.92 2.20 -14.93
C ASN A 241 -23.14 1.28 -13.72
N TRP A 242 -22.72 1.68 -12.51
CA TRP A 242 -22.87 0.90 -11.28
C TRP A 242 -22.26 -0.50 -11.38
N ASP A 243 -21.18 -0.63 -12.15
CA ASP A 243 -20.49 -1.89 -12.22
C ASP A 243 -19.79 -2.19 -10.88
N PRO A 244 -19.44 -3.46 -10.61
CA PRO A 244 -18.79 -3.81 -9.35
C PRO A 244 -17.54 -2.96 -9.08
N LYS A 245 -16.72 -2.60 -10.07
CA LYS A 245 -15.52 -1.79 -9.81
C LYS A 245 -15.84 -0.36 -9.42
N GLU A 246 -16.76 0.28 -10.13
CA GLU A 246 -17.27 1.63 -9.85
C GLU A 246 -17.92 1.67 -8.46
N THR A 247 -18.76 0.70 -8.13
CA THR A 247 -19.41 0.63 -6.81
C THR A 247 -18.40 0.49 -5.68
N TRP A 248 -17.42 -0.41 -5.80
CA TRP A 248 -16.36 -0.58 -4.79
C TRP A 248 -15.43 0.64 -4.73
N ALA A 249 -15.14 1.30 -5.85
CA ALA A 249 -14.41 2.56 -5.86
C ALA A 249 -15.16 3.65 -5.09
N PHE A 250 -16.48 3.78 -5.27
CA PHE A 250 -17.30 4.72 -4.51
C PHE A 250 -17.36 4.38 -3.01
N ILE A 251 -17.44 3.09 -2.66
CA ILE A 251 -17.37 2.64 -1.26
C ILE A 251 -16.03 3.02 -0.64
N THR A 252 -14.90 2.76 -1.33
CA THR A 252 -13.57 3.16 -0.83
C THR A 252 -13.48 4.67 -0.62
N TRP A 253 -13.94 5.46 -1.59
CA TRP A 253 -13.98 6.91 -1.48
C TRP A 253 -14.78 7.38 -0.26
N THR A 254 -15.97 6.80 -0.05
CA THR A 254 -16.83 7.13 1.08
C THR A 254 -16.18 6.79 2.42
N VAL A 255 -15.51 5.64 2.56
CA VAL A 255 -14.84 5.26 3.80
C VAL A 255 -13.68 6.19 4.12
N PHE A 256 -12.88 6.60 3.13
CA PHE A 256 -11.80 7.56 3.37
C PHE A 256 -12.31 9.01 3.56
N ALA A 257 -13.45 9.37 2.98
CA ALA A 257 -14.13 10.61 3.29
C ALA A 257 -14.61 10.63 4.76
N ILE A 258 -15.20 9.52 5.24
CA ILE A 258 -15.56 9.35 6.66
C ILE A 258 -14.31 9.44 7.53
N TYR A 259 -13.20 8.80 7.14
CA TYR A 259 -11.93 8.92 7.86
C TYR A 259 -11.54 10.40 8.01
N LEU A 260 -11.44 11.16 6.91
CA LEU A 260 -11.06 12.58 6.97
C LEU A 260 -12.07 13.42 7.77
N HIS A 261 -13.36 13.09 7.69
CA HIS A 261 -14.38 13.74 8.48
C HIS A 261 -14.18 13.49 10.00
N THR A 262 -13.90 12.24 10.40
CA THR A 262 -13.62 11.92 11.81
C THR A 262 -12.39 12.65 12.35
N ARG A 263 -11.42 13.00 11.47
CA ARG A 263 -10.23 13.78 11.85
C ARG A 263 -10.52 15.24 12.16
N THR A 264 -11.60 15.78 11.58
CA THR A 264 -12.05 17.16 11.82
C THR A 264 -12.62 17.31 13.23
N ASN A 265 -13.26 16.25 13.75
CA ASN A 265 -13.82 16.22 15.10
C ASN A 265 -12.78 15.81 16.14
N LYS A 266 -12.41 16.73 17.04
CA LYS A 266 -11.42 16.51 18.11
C LYS A 266 -11.72 15.30 19.01
N SER A 267 -13.00 14.96 19.20
CA SER A 267 -13.43 13.81 20.02
C SER A 267 -13.17 12.44 19.39
N PHE A 268 -13.05 12.36 18.05
CA PHE A 268 -12.86 11.10 17.33
C PHE A 268 -11.41 10.90 16.84
N GLN A 269 -10.49 11.77 17.26
CA GLN A 269 -9.07 11.70 16.89
C GLN A 269 -8.36 10.50 17.54
N GLY A 270 -7.42 9.91 16.80
CA GLY A 270 -6.65 8.74 17.22
C GLY A 270 -7.36 7.43 16.92
N ALA A 271 -7.79 6.69 17.95
CA ALA A 271 -8.21 5.29 17.82
C ALA A 271 -9.43 5.10 16.90
N ASN A 272 -10.45 5.95 17.01
CA ASN A 272 -11.66 5.83 16.18
C ASN A 272 -11.33 6.09 14.71
N SER A 273 -10.54 7.12 14.41
CA SER A 273 -10.05 7.35 13.04
C SER A 273 -9.18 6.19 12.52
N ALA A 274 -8.36 5.57 13.38
CA ALA A 274 -7.54 4.43 12.98
C ALA A 274 -8.38 3.18 12.65
N ILE A 275 -9.51 2.97 13.33
CA ILE A 275 -10.46 1.89 13.00
C ILE A 275 -11.03 2.10 11.60
N VAL A 276 -11.48 3.31 11.28
CA VAL A 276 -12.02 3.61 9.94
C VAL A 276 -10.96 3.40 8.85
N ALA A 277 -9.72 3.85 9.08
CA ALA A 277 -8.63 3.60 8.14
C ALA A 277 -8.32 2.10 7.98
N SER A 278 -8.39 1.31 9.07
CA SER A 278 -8.19 -0.14 9.01
C SER A 278 -9.27 -0.86 8.20
N MET A 279 -10.53 -0.40 8.29
CA MET A 279 -11.61 -0.89 7.43
C MET A 279 -11.35 -0.55 5.97
N GLY A 280 -10.89 0.68 5.69
CA GLY A 280 -10.49 1.11 4.35
C GLY A 280 -9.38 0.24 3.73
N PHE A 281 -8.41 -0.22 4.52
CA PHE A 281 -7.35 -1.13 4.06
C PHE A 281 -7.93 -2.41 3.44
N LEU A 282 -8.91 -3.04 4.09
CA LEU A 282 -9.54 -4.27 3.59
C LEU A 282 -10.37 -4.00 2.33
N ILE A 283 -11.10 -2.88 2.29
CA ILE A 283 -11.96 -2.53 1.17
C ILE A 283 -11.14 -2.27 -0.11
N ILE A 284 -9.96 -1.65 -0.01
CA ILE A 284 -9.08 -1.46 -1.18
C ILE A 284 -8.67 -2.80 -1.79
N TRP A 285 -8.32 -3.80 -0.98
CA TRP A 285 -7.97 -5.13 -1.50
C TRP A 285 -9.14 -5.82 -2.18
N ILE A 286 -10.36 -5.67 -1.64
CA ILE A 286 -11.58 -6.17 -2.28
C ILE A 286 -11.83 -5.44 -3.60
N CYS A 287 -11.66 -4.13 -3.64
CA CYS A 287 -11.83 -3.33 -4.85
C CYS A 287 -10.79 -3.71 -5.94
N TYR A 288 -9.54 -3.90 -5.55
CA TYR A 288 -8.44 -4.15 -6.49
C TYR A 288 -8.39 -5.61 -6.98
N PHE A 289 -8.45 -6.60 -6.08
CA PHE A 289 -8.41 -8.03 -6.46
C PHE A 289 -9.79 -8.67 -6.50
N GLY A 290 -10.64 -8.40 -5.51
CA GLY A 290 -11.93 -9.09 -5.36
C GLY A 290 -12.85 -8.93 -6.57
N VAL A 291 -12.94 -7.73 -7.14
CA VAL A 291 -13.78 -7.50 -8.32
C VAL A 291 -13.20 -8.14 -9.59
N ASN A 292 -11.88 -8.22 -9.72
CA ASN A 292 -11.24 -8.95 -10.81
C ASN A 292 -11.49 -10.46 -10.72
N LEU A 293 -11.54 -11.02 -9.51
CA LEU A 293 -11.85 -12.45 -9.28
C LEU A 293 -13.30 -12.82 -9.59
N LEU A 294 -14.24 -11.88 -9.43
CA LEU A 294 -15.66 -12.12 -9.69
C LEU A 294 -15.99 -12.23 -11.19
N GLY A 295 -15.09 -11.82 -12.09
CA GLY A 295 -15.25 -11.97 -13.54
C GLY A 295 -16.46 -11.25 -14.14
N ARG A 296 -17.11 -10.35 -13.38
CA ARG A 296 -18.30 -9.61 -13.81
C ARG A 296 -17.99 -8.11 -13.90
N GLY A 297 -18.30 -7.51 -15.05
CA GLY A 297 -18.16 -6.08 -15.30
C GLY A 297 -17.24 -5.77 -16.49
N LEU A 298 -17.43 -4.60 -17.09
CA LEU A 298 -16.70 -4.13 -18.28
C LEU A 298 -15.20 -3.88 -18.01
N HIS A 299 -14.80 -3.90 -16.73
CA HIS A 299 -13.43 -3.71 -16.28
C HIS A 299 -12.69 -5.02 -15.91
N SER A 300 -13.26 -6.20 -16.15
CA SER A 300 -12.60 -7.47 -15.83
C SER A 300 -11.54 -7.81 -16.88
N TYR A 301 -10.32 -7.32 -16.71
CA TYR A 301 -9.19 -7.56 -17.64
C TYR A 301 -8.43 -8.88 -17.36
N GLY A 302 -8.79 -9.62 -16.30
CA GLY A 302 -8.17 -10.89 -15.97
C GLY A 302 -9.12 -11.77 -15.16
N SER A 303 -9.73 -12.76 -15.82
CA SER A 303 -10.50 -13.82 -15.17
C SER A 303 -9.55 -14.93 -14.73
N PHE A 304 -9.53 -15.25 -13.44
CA PHE A 304 -9.03 -16.54 -13.00
C PHE A 304 -10.06 -17.59 -13.41
N THR A 305 -9.94 -18.14 -14.62
CA THR A 305 -10.69 -19.34 -14.97
C THR A 305 -10.19 -20.46 -14.07
N LEU A 306 -10.87 -20.66 -12.94
CA LEU A 306 -10.82 -21.93 -12.23
C LEU A 306 -11.44 -22.96 -13.17
N ASN A 307 -10.59 -23.63 -13.94
CA ASN A 307 -10.97 -24.88 -14.57
C ASN A 307 -11.22 -25.85 -13.43
N ILE A 308 -12.50 -25.98 -13.04
CA ILE A 308 -13.02 -27.12 -12.27
C ILE A 308 -13.30 -28.23 -13.26
#